data_AF-A0A7X7YIU0-F1
#
_entry.id   AF-A0A7X7YIU0-F1
#
_cell.length_a   1.000
_cell.length_b   1.000
_cell.length_c   1.000
_cell.angle_alpha   90.00
_cell.angle_beta   90.00
_cell.angle_gamma   90.00
#
_symmetry.space_group_name_H-M   'P 1'
#
loop_
_entity.id
_entity.type
_entity.pdbx_description
1 polymer ?
#
loop_
_entity_poly.entity_id
_entity_poly.type
_entity_poly.pdbx_seq_one_letter_code
_entity_poly.pdbx_strand_id
1 'polypeptide(L)'
;MGNPTEPLLLRNTGKTVYILGAGFSRPGGGLIMSTFGMEAFRYLKENYKEAGRAFARIINDHRAICELLGLNVYNIEQLFSLVDMPGDEQGVSLGIRRGLIRAILSAILESFQRRCKEDGGGSEFGECVVPHHHVLSEFLTGDEKKCSHNFAWGACVYEAFICKILSDQNKPKRTIQSVDDLDTVITLNWDLLIERMIYDRFKNIKIFYGDGILNTDCQCIINKVPAKHEELVKTILLLKLHGSIHWKKNGDGAAPTNPLNSGRPENNKTSKPLVSIIDGWENQDKTLIFAAETGDTLPMIFPTWRRESRDDDIFPHMADMAIRHLRLAEKIVVIGYSMPETDLYFRYLMARGLEMAELPVVEVWDIQKEEAMQDKLATLFGRTAINRKRVTYFDKGLLGFVKSHPLSVEEIH
;
A
#
# COMPACT_ATOMS: atom_id res chain seq x y z
N MET A 1 15.57 -18.17 -24.35
CA MET A 1 15.33 -19.61 -24.18
C MET A 1 14.82 -19.80 -22.76
N GLY A 2 13.49 -19.90 -22.58
CA GLY A 2 12.89 -20.07 -21.26
C GLY A 2 13.01 -21.51 -20.79
N ASN A 3 13.35 -21.70 -19.52
CA ASN A 3 13.41 -23.02 -18.89
C ASN A 3 12.05 -23.72 -19.04
N PRO A 4 11.98 -24.90 -19.68
CA PRO A 4 10.80 -25.74 -19.64
C PRO A 4 10.76 -26.42 -18.26
N THR A 5 9.58 -26.49 -17.65
CA THR A 5 9.25 -27.19 -16.39
C THR A 5 9.28 -26.38 -15.08
N GLU A 6 8.78 -25.14 -15.04
CA GLU A 6 8.07 -24.75 -13.82
C GLU A 6 6.76 -25.56 -13.78
N PRO A 7 6.51 -26.38 -12.74
CA PRO A 7 5.22 -27.05 -12.61
C PRO A 7 4.13 -25.99 -12.67
N LEU A 8 3.06 -26.27 -13.41
CA LEU A 8 1.86 -25.43 -13.42
C LEU A 8 1.45 -25.22 -11.96
N LEU A 9 1.73 -24.02 -11.43
CA LEU A 9 1.38 -23.67 -10.06
C LEU A 9 -0.14 -23.75 -9.98
N LEU A 10 -0.62 -24.79 -9.30
CA LEU A 10 -2.02 -24.92 -8.96
C LEU A 10 -2.38 -23.76 -8.04
N ARG A 11 -3.54 -23.15 -8.30
CA ARG A 11 -4.07 -22.10 -7.44
C ARG A 11 -4.39 -22.66 -6.07
N ASN A 12 -4.16 -21.85 -5.06
CA ASN A 12 -4.53 -22.17 -3.70
C ASN A 12 -6.03 -21.93 -3.55
N THR A 13 -6.77 -23.00 -3.25
CA THR A 13 -8.23 -22.93 -3.12
C THR A 13 -8.61 -21.98 -1.99
N GLY A 14 -9.49 -21.03 -2.29
CA GLY A 14 -9.96 -19.99 -1.40
C GLY A 14 -9.01 -18.80 -1.23
N LYS A 15 -7.81 -18.80 -1.85
CA LYS A 15 -6.86 -17.69 -1.73
C LYS A 15 -7.35 -16.47 -2.52
N THR A 16 -7.45 -15.35 -1.82
CA THR A 16 -7.77 -14.04 -2.38
C THR A 16 -6.57 -13.11 -2.29
N VAL A 17 -6.28 -12.41 -3.38
CA VAL A 17 -5.33 -11.29 -3.41
C VAL A 17 -6.11 -9.98 -3.54
N TYR A 18 -5.93 -9.10 -2.57
CA TYR A 18 -6.50 -7.76 -2.56
C TYR A 18 -5.50 -6.76 -3.12
N ILE A 19 -5.89 -5.96 -4.09
CA ILE A 19 -5.08 -4.88 -4.67
C ILE A 19 -5.71 -3.55 -4.29
N LEU A 20 -4.99 -2.75 -3.53
CA LEU A 20 -5.49 -1.48 -2.99
C LEU A 20 -4.80 -0.30 -3.66
N GLY A 21 -5.61 0.57 -4.26
CA GLY A 21 -5.16 1.86 -4.78
C GLY A 21 -5.62 3.03 -3.90
N ALA A 22 -5.34 4.25 -4.33
CA ALA A 22 -5.57 5.45 -3.53
C ALA A 22 -7.06 5.65 -3.15
N GLY A 23 -8.00 5.15 -3.98
CA GLY A 23 -9.43 5.18 -3.68
C GLY A 23 -9.83 4.36 -2.45
N PHE A 24 -9.04 3.36 -2.04
CA PHE A 24 -9.25 2.60 -0.81
C PHE A 24 -9.13 3.50 0.43
N SER A 25 -8.19 4.44 0.44
CA SER A 25 -7.91 5.31 1.58
C SER A 25 -8.85 6.52 1.66
N ARG A 26 -9.63 6.79 0.60
CA ARG A 26 -10.53 7.95 0.52
C ARG A 26 -11.55 8.04 1.66
N PRO A 27 -12.25 6.97 2.07
CA PRO A 27 -13.14 7.02 3.25
C PRO A 27 -12.43 7.50 4.52
N GLY A 28 -11.17 7.12 4.72
CA GLY A 28 -10.33 7.58 5.84
C GLY A 28 -9.76 8.99 5.67
N GLY A 29 -10.06 9.70 4.58
CA GLY A 29 -9.48 11.02 4.28
C GLY A 29 -8.19 10.97 3.46
N GLY A 30 -7.75 9.79 3.03
CA GLY A 30 -6.61 9.65 2.14
C GLY A 30 -6.83 10.35 0.81
N LEU A 31 -5.76 10.95 0.30
CA LEU A 31 -5.76 11.64 -0.99
C LEU A 31 -5.82 10.63 -2.15
N ILE A 32 -6.65 10.93 -3.14
CA ILE A 32 -6.66 10.20 -4.42
C ILE A 32 -5.71 10.87 -5.41
N MET A 33 -5.12 10.11 -6.33
CA MET A 33 -4.09 10.62 -7.25
C MET A 33 -4.54 11.87 -8.03
N SER A 34 -5.82 11.95 -8.42
CA SER A 34 -6.38 13.09 -9.15
C SER A 34 -6.43 14.38 -8.33
N THR A 35 -6.54 14.30 -7.00
CA THR A 35 -6.56 15.48 -6.10
C THR A 35 -5.21 15.69 -5.42
N PHE A 36 -4.36 14.67 -5.41
CA PHE A 36 -3.08 14.64 -4.72
C PHE A 36 -2.20 15.82 -5.10
N GLY A 37 -1.98 16.04 -6.41
CA GLY A 37 -1.08 17.10 -6.88
C GLY A 37 -1.52 18.49 -6.41
N MET A 38 -2.81 18.80 -6.52
CA MET A 38 -3.34 20.10 -6.08
C MET A 38 -3.14 20.32 -4.57
N GLU A 39 -3.46 19.32 -3.76
CA GLU A 39 -3.30 19.42 -2.30
C GLU A 39 -1.83 19.53 -1.92
N ALA A 40 -0.97 18.68 -2.48
CA ALA A 40 0.47 18.75 -2.26
C ALA A 40 1.05 20.12 -2.66
N PHE A 41 0.62 20.70 -3.78
CA PHE A 41 1.05 22.05 -4.18
C PHE A 41 0.57 23.14 -3.25
N ARG A 42 -0.68 23.06 -2.78
CA ARG A 42 -1.19 23.99 -1.78
C ARG A 42 -0.31 23.96 -0.54
N TYR A 43 0.05 22.77 -0.04
CA TYR A 43 0.97 22.63 1.10
C TYR A 43 2.37 23.14 0.82
N LEU A 44 2.92 22.80 -0.34
CA LEU A 44 4.23 23.26 -0.76
C LEU A 44 4.29 24.80 -0.80
N LYS A 45 3.23 25.45 -1.28
CA LYS A 45 3.11 26.91 -1.36
C LYS A 45 2.96 27.57 0.02
N GLU A 46 2.12 27.00 0.88
CA GLU A 46 1.77 27.59 2.18
C GLU A 46 2.89 27.40 3.21
N ASN A 47 3.47 26.21 3.28
CA ASN A 47 4.38 25.80 4.36
C ASN A 47 5.85 25.67 3.94
N TYR A 48 6.11 25.48 2.65
CA TYR A 48 7.46 25.22 2.13
C TYR A 48 7.84 26.14 0.98
N LYS A 49 7.70 27.47 1.19
CA LYS A 49 7.85 28.51 0.15
C LYS A 49 9.09 28.36 -0.73
N GLU A 50 10.24 27.96 -0.18
CA GLU A 50 11.47 27.74 -0.95
C GLU A 50 11.37 26.54 -1.89
N ALA A 51 10.88 25.40 -1.39
CA ALA A 51 10.63 24.23 -2.21
C ALA A 51 9.53 24.51 -3.24
N GLY A 52 8.47 25.25 -2.87
CA GLY A 52 7.43 25.72 -3.79
C GLY A 52 7.96 26.61 -4.91
N ARG A 53 8.90 27.51 -4.59
CA ARG A 53 9.57 28.35 -5.60
C ARG A 53 10.53 27.56 -6.48
N ALA A 54 11.32 26.64 -5.92
CA ALA A 54 12.19 25.75 -6.68
C ALA A 54 11.36 24.89 -7.64
N PHE A 55 10.24 24.37 -7.15
CA PHE A 55 9.33 23.57 -7.92
C PHE A 55 8.64 24.35 -9.06
N ALA A 56 8.11 25.55 -8.77
CA ALA A 56 7.52 26.41 -9.79
C ALA A 56 8.53 26.78 -10.89
N ARG A 57 9.82 26.92 -10.54
CA ARG A 57 10.90 27.11 -11.51
C ARG A 57 11.03 25.91 -12.45
N ILE A 58 11.08 24.68 -11.95
CA ILE A 58 11.16 23.48 -12.81
C ILE A 58 10.01 23.40 -13.79
N ILE A 59 8.76 23.58 -13.33
CA ILE A 59 7.59 23.58 -14.22
C ILE A 59 7.77 24.63 -15.31
N ASN A 60 8.22 25.83 -14.94
CA ASN A 60 8.41 26.91 -15.88
C ASN A 60 9.55 26.62 -16.87
N ASP A 61 10.68 26.09 -16.39
CA ASP A 61 11.88 25.77 -17.15
C ASP A 61 11.61 24.61 -18.13
N HIS A 62 10.71 23.69 -17.77
CA HIS A 62 10.30 22.55 -18.60
C HIS A 62 8.92 22.73 -19.26
N ARG A 63 8.35 23.94 -19.22
CA ARG A 63 6.98 24.20 -19.70
C ARG A 63 6.78 23.77 -21.15
N ALA A 64 7.75 24.08 -22.02
CA ALA A 64 7.71 23.69 -23.42
C ALA A 64 7.68 22.16 -23.60
N ILE A 65 8.40 21.42 -22.76
CA ILE A 65 8.42 19.95 -22.76
C ILE A 65 7.08 19.41 -22.26
N CYS A 66 6.54 19.98 -21.18
CA CYS A 66 5.23 19.61 -20.66
C CYS A 66 4.12 19.83 -21.69
N GLU A 67 4.12 20.98 -22.39
CA GLU A 67 3.16 21.29 -23.44
C GLU A 67 3.31 20.34 -24.65
N LEU A 68 4.55 20.08 -25.08
CA LEU A 68 4.83 19.19 -26.22
C LEU A 68 4.40 17.74 -25.98
N LEU A 69 4.62 17.24 -24.76
CA LEU A 69 4.32 15.86 -24.38
C LEU A 69 2.92 15.69 -23.77
N GLY A 70 2.18 16.78 -23.56
CA GLY A 70 0.90 16.76 -22.86
C GLY A 70 1.01 16.29 -21.41
N LEU A 71 2.12 16.60 -20.72
CA LEU A 71 2.32 16.21 -19.32
C LEU A 71 1.34 16.97 -18.42
N ASN A 72 0.60 16.21 -17.62
CA ASN A 72 -0.17 16.71 -16.51
C ASN A 72 0.75 16.90 -15.29
N VAL A 73 1.19 18.13 -15.07
CA VAL A 73 2.03 18.51 -13.91
C VAL A 73 1.35 18.33 -12.54
N TYR A 74 0.04 18.07 -12.51
CA TYR A 74 -0.68 17.69 -11.29
C TYR A 74 -0.66 16.17 -11.04
N ASN A 75 -0.24 15.37 -12.03
CA ASN A 75 0.05 13.97 -11.82
C ASN A 75 1.45 13.83 -11.20
N ILE A 76 1.52 13.28 -10.00
CA ILE A 76 2.76 13.19 -9.23
C ILE A 76 3.83 12.32 -9.91
N GLU A 77 3.40 11.31 -10.68
CA GLU A 77 4.30 10.36 -11.34
C GLU A 77 5.03 11.03 -12.50
N GLN A 78 4.27 11.77 -13.32
CA GLN A 78 4.81 12.59 -14.39
C GLN A 78 5.69 13.71 -13.81
N LEU A 79 5.35 14.19 -12.62
CA LEU A 79 6.13 15.20 -11.93
C LEU A 79 7.49 14.69 -11.44
N PHE A 80 7.54 13.55 -10.76
CA PHE A 80 8.81 12.96 -10.39
C PHE A 80 9.60 12.53 -11.62
N SER A 81 8.94 12.05 -12.68
CA SER A 81 9.61 11.73 -13.95
C SER A 81 10.33 12.96 -14.53
N LEU A 82 9.72 14.15 -14.40
CA LEU A 82 10.32 15.42 -14.81
C LEU A 82 11.54 15.77 -13.93
N VAL A 83 11.41 15.65 -12.61
CA VAL A 83 12.51 15.95 -11.65
C VAL A 83 13.68 14.96 -11.77
N ASP A 84 13.39 13.72 -12.15
CA ASP A 84 14.38 12.66 -12.32
C ASP A 84 15.10 12.73 -13.69
N MET A 85 14.71 13.65 -14.59
CA MET A 85 15.35 13.78 -15.90
C MET A 85 16.84 14.18 -15.78
N PRO A 86 17.74 13.52 -16.52
CA PRO A 86 19.16 13.86 -16.52
C PRO A 86 19.38 15.21 -17.22
N GLY A 87 19.86 16.21 -16.48
CA GLY A 87 20.13 17.54 -17.04
C GLY A 87 20.54 18.60 -16.01
N ASP A 88 20.07 18.49 -14.78
CA ASP A 88 20.42 19.42 -13.69
C ASP A 88 21.66 18.97 -12.91
N GLU A 89 22.39 19.94 -12.34
CA GLU A 89 23.41 19.68 -11.32
C GLU A 89 22.83 18.74 -10.25
N GLN A 90 23.48 17.59 -10.02
CA GLN A 90 22.93 16.50 -9.19
C GLN A 90 22.38 16.96 -7.81
N GLY A 91 22.93 18.04 -7.24
CA GLY A 91 22.45 18.62 -5.98
C GLY A 91 21.09 19.34 -6.06
N VAL A 92 20.76 19.95 -7.20
CA VAL A 92 19.51 20.71 -7.40
C VAL A 92 18.31 19.76 -7.47
N SER A 93 18.38 18.74 -8.33
CA SER A 93 17.35 17.71 -8.46
C SER A 93 17.10 16.98 -7.13
N LEU A 94 18.15 16.67 -6.37
CA LEU A 94 18.02 16.05 -5.05
C LEU A 94 17.28 16.94 -4.04
N GLY A 95 17.61 18.24 -3.98
CA GLY A 95 16.94 19.20 -3.11
C GLY A 95 15.45 19.35 -3.43
N ILE A 96 15.11 19.38 -4.73
CA ILE A 96 13.72 19.42 -5.20
C ILE A 96 12.99 18.12 -4.83
N ARG A 97 13.60 16.97 -5.10
CA ARG A 97 13.03 15.66 -4.79
C ARG A 97 12.68 15.56 -3.30
N ARG A 98 13.59 15.99 -2.41
CA ARG A 98 13.33 16.10 -0.97
C ARG A 98 12.17 17.05 -0.67
N GLY A 99 12.13 18.21 -1.30
CA GLY A 99 11.03 19.18 -1.15
C GLY A 99 9.66 18.61 -1.55
N LEU A 100 9.60 17.84 -2.63
CA LEU A 100 8.39 17.14 -3.08
C LEU A 100 7.98 16.05 -2.11
N ILE A 101 8.92 15.19 -1.69
CA ILE A 101 8.69 14.17 -0.65
C ILE A 101 8.09 14.81 0.60
N ARG A 102 8.65 15.92 1.07
CA ARG A 102 8.12 16.66 2.23
C ARG A 102 6.68 17.10 2.02
N ALA A 103 6.38 17.75 0.90
CA ALA A 103 5.02 18.21 0.61
C ALA A 103 4.02 17.06 0.49
N ILE A 104 4.43 15.92 -0.06
CA ILE A 104 3.63 14.69 -0.14
C ILE A 104 3.29 14.18 1.25
N LEU A 105 4.29 14.04 2.12
CA LEU A 105 4.09 13.58 3.48
C LEU A 105 3.17 14.53 4.24
N SER A 106 3.41 15.84 4.17
CA SER A 106 2.55 16.84 4.80
C SER A 106 1.11 16.77 4.27
N ALA A 107 0.94 16.60 2.97
CA ALA A 107 -0.38 16.50 2.36
C ALA A 107 -1.16 15.29 2.83
N ILE A 108 -0.51 14.12 2.89
CA ILE A 108 -1.09 12.89 3.41
C ILE A 108 -1.49 13.09 4.87
N LEU A 109 -0.58 13.57 5.72
CA LEU A 109 -0.85 13.69 7.16
C LEU A 109 -1.97 14.66 7.45
N GLU A 110 -1.95 15.84 6.81
CA GLU A 110 -2.98 16.82 7.06
C GLU A 110 -4.33 16.39 6.46
N SER A 111 -4.36 15.65 5.35
CA SER A 111 -5.61 15.08 4.82
C SER A 111 -6.31 14.17 5.84
N PHE A 112 -5.54 13.33 6.53
CA PHE A 112 -6.06 12.50 7.64
C PHE A 112 -6.46 13.36 8.85
N GLN A 113 -5.66 14.35 9.25
CA GLN A 113 -5.97 15.20 10.40
C GLN A 113 -7.21 16.08 10.19
N ARG A 114 -7.42 16.60 8.98
CA ARG A 114 -8.60 17.41 8.64
C ARG A 114 -9.87 16.60 8.76
N ARG A 115 -9.87 15.37 8.22
CA ARG A 115 -11.00 14.44 8.36
C ARG A 115 -11.36 14.25 9.83
N CYS A 116 -10.37 13.92 10.67
CA CYS A 116 -10.57 13.75 12.12
C CYS A 116 -11.20 14.98 12.81
N LYS A 117 -10.98 16.21 12.30
CA LYS A 117 -11.55 17.45 12.87
C LYS A 117 -12.96 17.73 12.38
N GLU A 118 -13.23 17.54 11.09
CA GLU A 118 -14.57 17.70 10.48
C GLU A 118 -15.56 16.70 11.09
N ASP A 119 -15.07 15.51 11.39
CA ASP A 119 -15.75 14.41 12.05
C ASP A 119 -16.17 14.70 13.51
N GLY A 120 -15.56 15.70 14.16
CA GLY A 120 -16.02 16.23 15.45
C GLY A 120 -17.39 16.93 15.37
N GLY A 121 -17.92 17.13 14.17
CA GLY A 121 -19.21 17.74 13.84
C GLY A 121 -20.28 16.75 13.32
N GLY A 122 -20.35 15.52 13.84
CA GLY A 122 -21.59 14.75 13.98
C GLY A 122 -22.46 14.39 12.76
N SER A 123 -22.09 14.61 11.48
CA SER A 123 -23.02 14.28 10.37
C SER A 123 -22.48 13.68 9.08
N GLU A 124 -21.16 13.58 8.83
CA GLU A 124 -20.63 13.03 7.56
C GLU A 124 -19.87 11.70 7.67
N PHE A 125 -19.91 11.03 8.82
CA PHE A 125 -19.38 9.65 8.97
C PHE A 125 -20.19 8.56 8.28
N GLY A 126 -21.36 8.90 7.69
CA GLY A 126 -22.28 7.93 7.08
C GLY A 126 -21.67 7.08 5.96
N GLU A 127 -20.58 7.54 5.33
CA GLU A 127 -19.87 6.81 4.27
C GLU A 127 -18.85 5.79 4.78
N CYS A 128 -18.49 5.83 6.07
CA CYS A 128 -17.39 5.03 6.64
C CYS A 128 -17.84 4.02 7.69
N VAL A 129 -19.15 3.87 7.90
CA VAL A 129 -19.72 2.98 8.91
C VAL A 129 -20.55 1.87 8.26
N VAL A 130 -20.39 0.66 8.76
CA VAL A 130 -21.18 -0.52 8.40
C VAL A 130 -21.79 -1.15 9.66
N PRO A 131 -22.89 -1.92 9.54
CA PRO A 131 -23.46 -2.61 10.69
C PRO A 131 -22.45 -3.54 11.37
N HIS A 132 -22.53 -3.68 12.71
CA HIS A 132 -21.62 -4.50 13.51
C HIS A 132 -21.47 -5.97 13.05
N HIS A 133 -22.47 -6.55 12.39
CA HIS A 133 -22.36 -7.91 11.85
C HIS A 133 -21.32 -8.06 10.72
N HIS A 134 -20.62 -6.99 10.33
CA HIS A 134 -19.47 -7.06 9.44
C HIS A 134 -18.14 -7.22 10.18
N VAL A 135 -18.16 -7.34 11.51
CA VAL A 135 -16.95 -7.35 12.34
C VAL A 135 -16.94 -8.54 13.30
N LEU A 136 -15.75 -9.11 13.48
CA LEU A 136 -15.45 -10.21 14.36
C LEU A 136 -15.04 -9.66 15.73
N SER A 137 -15.97 -9.61 16.68
CA SER A 137 -15.72 -9.03 18.01
C SER A 137 -14.61 -9.72 18.78
N GLU A 138 -14.35 -11.00 18.50
CA GLU A 138 -13.26 -11.78 19.11
C GLU A 138 -11.86 -11.23 18.85
N PHE A 139 -11.68 -10.51 17.73
CA PHE A 139 -10.41 -9.89 17.38
C PHE A 139 -10.28 -8.45 17.84
N LEU A 140 -11.37 -7.82 18.30
CA LEU A 140 -11.33 -6.43 18.73
C LEU A 140 -10.72 -6.27 20.13
N THR A 141 -10.07 -5.14 20.37
CA THR A 141 -9.59 -4.79 21.71
C THR A 141 -10.80 -4.50 22.63
N GLY A 142 -10.85 -5.14 23.80
CA GLY A 142 -11.98 -5.05 24.75
C GLY A 142 -12.25 -3.67 25.38
N ASP A 143 -11.56 -2.62 24.92
CA ASP A 143 -11.77 -1.22 25.31
C ASP A 143 -12.91 -0.55 24.51
N GLU A 144 -13.75 -1.34 23.83
CA GLU A 144 -14.99 -0.91 23.15
C GLU A 144 -15.86 0.04 24.00
N LYS A 145 -15.75 -0.03 25.33
CA LYS A 145 -16.48 0.84 26.27
C LYS A 145 -16.12 2.33 26.17
N LYS A 146 -14.96 2.73 25.64
CA LYS A 146 -14.55 4.15 25.58
C LYS A 146 -14.95 4.89 24.29
N CYS A 147 -15.27 4.19 23.21
CA CYS A 147 -15.82 4.82 22.00
C CYS A 147 -17.36 4.99 22.06
N SER A 148 -17.97 4.73 23.21
CA SER A 148 -19.43 4.71 23.41
C SER A 148 -20.09 6.08 23.61
N HIS A 149 -19.37 7.18 23.42
CA HIS A 149 -20.00 8.50 23.37
C HIS A 149 -20.35 8.84 21.91
N ASN A 150 -21.42 8.20 21.40
CA ASN A 150 -22.29 8.55 20.26
C ASN A 150 -22.33 7.60 19.03
N PHE A 151 -21.48 6.58 18.90
CA PHE A 151 -21.59 5.62 17.78
C PHE A 151 -22.37 4.36 18.21
N ALA A 152 -23.69 4.48 18.33
CA ALA A 152 -24.49 3.41 18.92
C ALA A 152 -24.66 2.14 18.03
N TRP A 153 -24.26 2.09 16.75
CA TRP A 153 -24.72 0.99 15.86
C TRP A 153 -23.82 0.53 14.69
N GLY A 154 -22.52 0.86 14.63
CA GLY A 154 -21.70 0.33 13.53
C GLY A 154 -20.19 0.36 13.69
N ALA A 155 -19.51 -0.43 12.87
CA ALA A 155 -18.06 -0.52 12.76
C ALA A 155 -17.53 0.27 11.57
N CYS A 156 -16.26 0.65 11.60
CA CYS A 156 -15.64 1.36 10.49
C CYS A 156 -15.42 0.41 9.29
N VAL A 157 -15.49 0.93 8.05
CA VAL A 157 -15.32 0.12 6.82
C VAL A 157 -13.98 -0.62 6.78
N TYR A 158 -12.94 -0.08 7.39
CA TYR A 158 -11.61 -0.71 7.44
C TYR A 158 -11.54 -1.86 8.43
N GLU A 159 -12.22 -1.74 9.58
CA GLU A 159 -12.39 -2.86 10.53
C GLU A 159 -13.10 -4.02 9.84
N ALA A 160 -14.20 -3.73 9.17
CA ALA A 160 -14.96 -4.73 8.44
C ALA A 160 -14.16 -5.37 7.29
N PHE A 161 -13.36 -4.58 6.56
CA PHE A 161 -12.45 -5.10 5.55
C PHE A 161 -11.40 -6.06 6.13
N ILE A 162 -10.77 -5.70 7.26
CA ILE A 162 -9.80 -6.56 7.94
C ILE A 162 -10.48 -7.83 8.47
N CYS A 163 -11.64 -7.71 9.10
CA CYS A 163 -12.43 -8.85 9.56
C CYS A 163 -12.83 -9.77 8.41
N LYS A 164 -13.15 -9.22 7.24
CA LYS A 164 -13.45 -10.00 6.04
C LYS A 164 -12.26 -10.87 5.61
N ILE A 165 -11.04 -10.31 5.59
CA ILE A 165 -9.82 -11.06 5.30
C ILE A 165 -9.63 -12.18 6.32
N LEU A 166 -9.71 -11.86 7.61
CA LEU A 166 -9.50 -12.83 8.69
C LEU A 166 -10.56 -13.95 8.67
N SER A 167 -11.83 -13.61 8.42
CA SER A 167 -12.92 -14.58 8.25
C SER A 167 -12.63 -15.52 7.08
N ASP A 168 -12.26 -15.00 5.91
CA ASP A 168 -11.95 -15.82 4.73
C ASP A 168 -10.76 -16.77 4.98
N GLN A 169 -9.79 -16.36 5.79
CA GLN A 169 -8.66 -17.20 6.20
C GLN A 169 -9.07 -18.34 7.13
N ASN A 170 -10.07 -18.13 7.99
CA ASN A 170 -10.51 -19.09 9.01
C ASN A 170 -11.67 -19.99 8.55
N LYS A 171 -12.05 -19.95 7.26
CA LYS A 171 -13.10 -20.81 6.73
C LYS A 171 -12.77 -22.31 6.90
N PRO A 172 -13.71 -23.17 7.32
CA PRO A 172 -13.45 -24.59 7.61
C PRO A 172 -12.83 -25.40 6.47
N LYS A 173 -13.10 -25.01 5.22
CA LYS A 173 -12.59 -25.68 4.01
C LYS A 173 -11.21 -25.18 3.58
N ARG A 174 -10.69 -24.14 4.23
CA ARG A 174 -9.41 -23.52 3.89
C ARG A 174 -8.32 -24.10 4.79
N THR A 175 -7.23 -24.51 4.17
CA THR A 175 -6.05 -25.03 4.89
C THR A 175 -4.90 -24.08 4.67
N ILE A 176 -4.43 -23.45 5.76
CA ILE A 176 -3.32 -22.50 5.73
C ILE A 176 -2.11 -23.17 6.38
N GLN A 177 -1.13 -23.58 5.57
CA GLN A 177 0.08 -24.26 6.05
C GLN A 177 1.30 -23.34 5.95
N SER A 178 1.24 -22.34 5.10
CA SER A 178 2.34 -21.44 4.78
C SER A 178 1.84 -20.03 4.47
N VAL A 179 2.77 -19.09 4.33
CA VAL A 179 2.50 -17.71 3.87
C VAL A 179 1.86 -17.68 2.49
N ASP A 180 2.16 -18.67 1.64
CA ASP A 180 1.58 -18.81 0.32
C ASP A 180 0.06 -19.02 0.35
N ASP A 181 -0.46 -19.56 1.45
CA ASP A 181 -1.88 -19.86 1.63
C ASP A 181 -2.67 -18.69 2.23
N LEU A 182 -1.99 -17.68 2.79
CA LEU A 182 -2.63 -16.49 3.37
C LEU A 182 -3.35 -15.66 2.32
N ASP A 183 -4.38 -14.93 2.71
CA ASP A 183 -4.83 -13.83 1.85
C ASP A 183 -3.77 -12.74 1.84
N THR A 184 -3.62 -12.09 0.70
CA THR A 184 -2.52 -11.15 0.48
C THR A 184 -3.09 -9.79 0.12
N VAL A 185 -2.67 -8.76 0.85
CA VAL A 185 -2.99 -7.37 0.53
C VAL A 185 -1.77 -6.76 -0.16
N ILE A 186 -1.91 -6.43 -1.43
CA ILE A 186 -0.96 -5.65 -2.21
C ILE A 186 -1.49 -4.22 -2.25
N THR A 187 -0.75 -3.26 -1.72
CA THR A 187 -1.15 -1.85 -1.74
C THR A 187 -0.12 -0.98 -2.44
N LEU A 188 -0.64 0.00 -3.18
CA LEU A 188 0.12 1.06 -3.85
C LEU A 188 0.12 2.36 -3.01
N ASN A 189 -0.52 2.33 -1.85
CA ASN A 189 -0.66 3.50 -0.99
C ASN A 189 0.50 3.59 0.00
N TRP A 190 0.96 4.81 0.24
CA TRP A 190 2.02 5.09 1.22
C TRP A 190 1.50 5.22 2.66
N ASP A 191 0.19 5.47 2.83
CA ASP A 191 -0.45 5.69 4.13
C ASP A 191 -0.44 4.46 5.04
N LEU A 192 -0.76 4.65 6.32
CA LEU A 192 -0.66 3.62 7.38
C LEU A 192 -2.02 3.07 7.80
N LEU A 193 -3.04 3.18 6.95
CA LEU A 193 -4.41 3.01 7.39
C LEU A 193 -4.69 1.59 7.90
N ILE A 194 -4.23 0.57 7.17
CA ILE A 194 -4.37 -0.84 7.59
C ILE A 194 -3.56 -1.10 8.84
N GLU A 195 -2.31 -0.66 8.87
CA GLU A 195 -1.44 -0.84 10.03
C GLU A 195 -2.05 -0.24 11.29
N ARG A 196 -2.63 0.95 11.15
CA ARG A 196 -3.22 1.69 12.26
C ARG A 196 -4.48 1.05 12.76
N MET A 197 -5.35 0.60 11.85
CA MET A 197 -6.52 -0.16 12.26
C MET A 197 -6.11 -1.40 13.04
N ILE A 198 -5.13 -2.17 12.56
CA ILE A 198 -4.66 -3.37 13.27
C ILE A 198 -4.04 -3.01 14.63
N TYR A 199 -3.19 -1.98 14.70
CA TYR A 199 -2.54 -1.55 15.95
C TYR A 199 -3.55 -1.04 16.99
N ASP A 200 -4.46 -0.16 16.59
CA ASP A 200 -5.39 0.52 17.49
C ASP A 200 -6.57 -0.37 17.91
N ARG A 201 -7.03 -1.26 17.00
CA ARG A 201 -8.35 -1.91 17.12
C ARG A 201 -8.30 -3.43 17.25
N PHE A 202 -7.21 -4.08 16.82
CA PHE A 202 -7.16 -5.54 16.79
C PHE A 202 -6.18 -6.11 17.82
N LYS A 203 -6.65 -7.09 18.59
CA LYS A 203 -5.84 -7.84 19.54
C LYS A 203 -5.24 -9.06 18.86
N ASN A 204 -3.94 -9.28 19.08
CA ASN A 204 -3.21 -10.48 18.62
C ASN A 204 -3.18 -10.69 17.10
N ILE A 205 -3.61 -9.71 16.29
CA ILE A 205 -3.44 -9.72 14.84
C ILE A 205 -2.06 -9.15 14.49
N LYS A 206 -1.38 -9.80 13.55
CA LYS A 206 -0.04 -9.42 13.11
C LYS A 206 -0.02 -9.05 11.63
N ILE A 207 0.86 -8.14 11.27
CA ILE A 207 1.17 -7.75 9.90
C ILE A 207 2.52 -8.34 9.56
N PHE A 208 2.56 -9.02 8.42
CA PHE A 208 3.80 -9.53 7.85
C PHE A 208 4.03 -8.84 6.53
N TYR A 209 5.20 -8.22 6.36
CA TYR A 209 5.58 -7.57 5.09
C TYR A 209 6.31 -8.51 4.13
N GLY A 210 6.74 -9.67 4.63
CA GLY A 210 7.67 -10.60 4.00
C GLY A 210 8.97 -10.72 4.81
N ASP A 211 9.68 -11.82 4.58
CA ASP A 211 10.84 -12.20 5.40
C ASP A 211 12.01 -11.25 5.14
N GLY A 212 12.65 -10.78 6.21
CA GLY A 212 13.83 -9.90 6.13
C GLY A 212 13.60 -8.49 5.58
N ILE A 213 12.36 -8.10 5.25
CA ILE A 213 12.05 -6.77 4.71
C ILE A 213 12.17 -5.69 5.79
N LEU A 214 11.57 -5.92 6.97
CA LEU A 214 11.56 -4.96 8.08
C LEU A 214 12.22 -5.54 9.33
N ASN A 215 12.91 -4.67 10.07
CA ASN A 215 13.20 -4.87 11.48
C ASN A 215 12.45 -3.82 12.30
N THR A 216 11.72 -4.30 13.29
CA THR A 216 10.89 -3.44 14.12
C THR A 216 10.59 -4.12 15.44
N ASP A 217 10.49 -3.30 16.48
CA ASP A 217 9.96 -3.69 17.78
C ASP A 217 8.44 -3.45 17.88
N CYS A 218 7.79 -3.08 16.77
CA CYS A 218 6.35 -2.84 16.71
C CYS A 218 5.56 -4.12 16.99
N GLN A 219 4.72 -4.10 18.02
CA GLN A 219 4.02 -5.29 18.50
C GLN A 219 3.07 -5.90 17.48
N CYS A 220 2.48 -5.12 16.57
CA CYS A 220 1.57 -5.62 15.55
C CYS A 220 2.28 -6.07 14.27
N ILE A 221 3.62 -5.97 14.18
CA ILE A 221 4.38 -6.30 12.97
C ILE A 221 5.36 -7.43 13.30
N ILE A 222 5.41 -8.43 12.43
CA ILE A 222 6.36 -9.55 12.54
C ILE A 222 7.33 -9.52 11.38
N ASN A 223 8.58 -9.91 11.64
CA ASN A 223 9.68 -9.91 10.67
C ASN A 223 10.02 -11.31 10.15
N LYS A 224 9.38 -12.34 10.70
CA LYS A 224 9.55 -13.74 10.32
C LYS A 224 8.20 -14.40 10.18
N VAL A 225 8.17 -15.43 9.35
CA VAL A 225 6.99 -16.28 9.17
C VAL A 225 6.62 -16.94 10.50
N PRO A 226 5.35 -16.87 10.93
CA PRO A 226 4.90 -17.62 12.10
C PRO A 226 5.09 -19.12 11.91
N ALA A 227 5.68 -19.80 12.90
CA ALA A 227 5.88 -21.24 12.85
C ALA A 227 4.60 -22.04 13.16
N LYS A 228 3.65 -21.42 13.87
CA LYS A 228 2.41 -22.06 14.31
C LYS A 228 1.23 -21.67 13.44
N HIS A 229 0.39 -22.63 13.13
CA HIS A 229 -0.85 -22.42 12.39
C HIS A 229 -1.77 -21.36 13.04
N GLU A 230 -1.92 -21.39 14.38
CA GLU A 230 -2.75 -20.45 15.14
C GLU A 230 -2.32 -18.97 15.01
N GLU A 231 -1.04 -18.74 14.79
CA GLU A 231 -0.47 -17.40 14.58
C GLU A 231 -0.57 -17.00 13.11
N LEU A 232 -0.41 -17.97 12.20
CA LEU A 232 -0.50 -17.77 10.76
C LEU A 232 -1.89 -17.28 10.35
N VAL A 233 -2.96 -17.90 10.85
CA VAL A 233 -4.35 -17.49 10.56
C VAL A 233 -4.72 -16.11 11.11
N LYS A 234 -3.92 -15.58 12.05
CA LYS A 234 -4.02 -14.23 12.64
C LYS A 234 -3.03 -13.25 12.03
N THR A 235 -2.42 -13.61 10.91
CA THR A 235 -1.45 -12.79 10.18
C THR A 235 -2.07 -12.27 8.89
N ILE A 236 -1.82 -10.99 8.60
CA ILE A 236 -2.15 -10.35 7.32
C ILE A 236 -0.84 -10.10 6.58
N LEU A 237 -0.71 -10.70 5.40
CA LEU A 237 0.40 -10.42 4.50
C LEU A 237 0.13 -9.11 3.75
N LEU A 238 0.90 -8.07 4.05
CA LEU A 238 0.76 -6.73 3.49
C LEU A 238 2.00 -6.35 2.67
N LEU A 239 1.86 -6.23 1.36
CA LEU A 239 2.93 -5.86 0.43
C LEU A 239 2.74 -4.43 -0.06
N LYS A 240 3.65 -3.50 0.30
CA LYS A 240 3.60 -2.09 -0.12
C LYS A 240 4.57 -1.78 -1.25
N LEU A 241 4.11 -1.95 -2.49
CA LEU A 241 4.98 -1.88 -3.67
C LEU A 241 5.55 -0.48 -3.96
N HIS A 242 4.95 0.57 -3.39
CA HIS A 242 5.42 1.96 -3.47
C HIS A 242 6.15 2.43 -2.20
N GLY A 243 6.32 1.55 -1.22
CA GLY A 243 6.91 1.88 0.06
C GLY A 243 5.87 2.39 1.06
N SER A 244 6.35 2.96 2.16
CA SER A 244 5.50 3.42 3.25
C SER A 244 6.08 4.66 3.90
N ILE A 245 5.22 5.57 4.37
CA ILE A 245 5.66 6.81 5.03
C ILE A 245 6.36 6.56 6.39
N HIS A 246 6.21 5.37 6.97
CA HIS A 246 6.83 4.99 8.25
C HIS A 246 8.09 4.14 8.11
N TRP A 247 8.57 3.91 6.88
CA TRP A 247 9.75 3.10 6.64
C TRP A 247 11.01 3.96 6.63
N LYS A 248 12.10 3.43 7.17
CA LYS A 248 13.41 4.07 7.16
C LYS A 248 14.47 3.10 6.67
N LYS A 249 15.19 3.45 5.61
CA LYS A 249 16.36 2.71 5.19
C LYS A 249 17.40 2.76 6.32
N ASN A 250 17.87 1.60 6.74
CA ASN A 250 19.01 1.52 7.64
C ASN A 250 20.21 2.04 6.85
N GLY A 251 20.75 3.21 7.22
CA GLY A 251 21.81 3.84 6.44
C GLY A 251 23.04 2.94 6.30
N ASP A 252 23.77 3.08 5.20
CA ASP A 252 25.13 2.54 5.00
C ASP A 252 26.17 3.17 5.96
N GLY A 253 25.71 3.76 7.07
CA GLY A 253 26.44 4.64 7.99
C GLY A 253 27.49 3.97 8.87
N ALA A 254 27.90 2.74 8.55
CA ALA A 254 29.26 2.34 8.86
C ALA A 254 30.06 2.56 7.58
N ALA A 255 30.80 3.68 7.52
CA ALA A 255 32.04 3.67 6.74
C ALA A 255 32.75 2.35 7.06
N PRO A 256 33.27 1.59 6.08
CA PRO A 256 33.98 0.36 6.36
C PRO A 256 35.12 0.72 7.33
N THR A 257 34.93 0.44 8.61
CA THR A 257 36.01 0.47 9.58
C THR A 257 36.97 -0.60 9.08
N ASN A 258 38.08 -0.17 8.49
CA ASN A 258 39.24 -0.94 8.02
C ASN A 258 39.08 -2.47 8.00
N PRO A 259 39.24 -3.15 6.85
CA PRO A 259 39.24 -4.63 6.76
C PRO A 259 40.50 -5.28 7.36
N LEU A 260 41.21 -4.60 8.25
CA LEU A 260 42.44 -5.05 8.90
C LEU A 260 42.21 -5.11 10.41
N ASN A 261 41.34 -6.03 10.85
CA ASN A 261 41.45 -6.76 12.13
C ASN A 261 40.11 -7.43 12.48
N SER A 262 39.96 -8.70 12.07
CA SER A 262 39.49 -9.78 12.97
C SER A 262 39.29 -11.04 12.15
N GLY A 263 40.28 -11.93 12.19
CA GLY A 263 40.05 -13.32 11.82
C GLY A 263 39.04 -13.93 12.79
N ARG A 264 37.85 -14.27 12.28
CA ARG A 264 36.96 -15.33 12.77
C ARG A 264 35.87 -15.56 11.72
N PRO A 265 35.69 -16.79 11.20
CA PRO A 265 34.53 -17.11 10.37
C PRO A 265 33.33 -17.33 11.29
N GLU A 266 32.53 -16.29 11.54
CA GLU A 266 31.20 -16.47 12.11
C GLU A 266 30.23 -16.92 11.03
N ASN A 267 30.05 -18.24 10.96
CA ASN A 267 28.94 -18.89 10.29
C ASN A 267 27.65 -18.66 11.11
N ASN A 268 27.05 -17.48 10.95
CA ASN A 268 25.63 -17.20 11.18
C ASN A 268 25.35 -15.75 10.78
N LYS A 269 25.53 -15.42 9.49
CA LYS A 269 25.04 -14.15 8.93
C LYS A 269 23.53 -14.24 8.81
N THR A 270 22.80 -13.95 9.88
CA THR A 270 21.44 -13.43 9.75
C THR A 270 21.56 -12.15 8.91
N SER A 271 20.97 -12.16 7.72
CA SER A 271 20.91 -11.00 6.83
C SER A 271 20.42 -9.80 7.63
N LYS A 272 21.23 -8.73 7.67
CA LYS A 272 20.81 -7.50 8.34
C LYS A 272 19.51 -7.01 7.67
N PRO A 273 18.51 -6.59 8.46
CA PRO A 273 17.25 -6.11 7.94
C PRO A 273 17.46 -4.86 7.08
N LEU A 274 16.78 -4.80 5.94
CA LEU A 274 16.98 -3.76 4.93
C LEU A 274 16.37 -2.41 5.34
N VAL A 275 15.26 -2.44 6.09
CA VAL A 275 14.52 -1.25 6.52
C VAL A 275 14.10 -1.38 7.98
N SER A 276 14.09 -0.27 8.71
CA SER A 276 13.49 -0.14 10.04
C SER A 276 12.18 0.64 9.99
N ILE A 277 11.32 0.42 10.99
CA ILE A 277 10.17 1.29 11.23
C ILE A 277 10.63 2.48 12.05
N ILE A 278 10.16 3.67 11.70
CA ILE A 278 10.43 4.83 12.54
C ILE A 278 9.59 4.73 13.81
N ASP A 279 10.24 4.49 14.95
CA ASP A 279 9.57 4.22 16.22
C ASP A 279 8.74 5.41 16.72
N GLY A 280 7.62 5.09 17.39
CA GLY A 280 6.72 6.05 18.01
C GLY A 280 5.40 6.22 17.28
N TRP A 281 4.53 5.20 17.33
CA TRP A 281 3.13 5.32 16.94
C TRP A 281 2.40 6.46 17.70
N GLU A 282 2.81 6.72 18.95
CA GLU A 282 2.30 7.79 19.81
C GLU A 282 2.91 9.17 19.51
N ASN A 283 4.02 9.25 18.77
CA ASN A 283 4.74 10.49 18.43
C ASN A 283 4.87 10.68 16.91
N GLN A 284 3.94 10.11 16.13
CA GLN A 284 3.93 10.13 14.67
C GLN A 284 4.18 11.52 14.07
N ASP A 285 3.60 12.57 14.65
CA ASP A 285 3.83 13.95 14.18
C ASP A 285 5.32 14.31 14.23
N LYS A 286 6.04 14.05 15.33
CA LYS A 286 7.47 14.37 15.46
C LYS A 286 8.34 13.49 14.57
N THR A 287 7.96 12.23 14.45
CA THR A 287 8.70 11.21 13.71
C THR A 287 8.60 11.42 12.20
N LEU A 288 7.41 11.81 11.71
CA LEU A 288 7.18 12.17 10.31
C LEU A 288 7.72 13.55 9.97
N ILE A 289 7.73 14.49 10.93
CA ILE A 289 8.48 15.76 10.79
C ILE A 289 9.98 15.45 10.62
N PHE A 290 10.55 14.54 11.41
CA PHE A 290 11.96 14.13 11.26
C PHE A 290 12.23 13.40 9.93
N ALA A 291 11.30 12.55 9.47
CA ALA A 291 11.39 11.90 8.18
C ALA A 291 11.30 12.91 7.02
N ALA A 292 10.41 13.89 7.14
CA ALA A 292 10.33 15.04 6.25
C ALA A 292 11.65 15.83 6.27
N GLU A 293 12.22 16.13 7.43
CA GLU A 293 13.48 16.85 7.57
C GLU A 293 14.66 16.12 6.90
N THR A 294 14.72 14.79 6.99
CA THR A 294 15.86 14.04 6.44
C THR A 294 15.69 13.63 4.98
N GLY A 295 14.49 13.28 4.52
CA GLY A 295 14.13 12.98 3.11
C GLY A 295 14.84 11.78 2.46
N ASP A 296 16.13 11.59 2.70
CA ASP A 296 17.01 10.57 2.12
C ASP A 296 16.82 9.18 2.72
N THR A 297 16.15 9.09 3.86
CA THR A 297 16.03 7.83 4.60
C THR A 297 14.70 7.13 4.36
N LEU A 298 13.75 7.72 3.65
CA LEU A 298 12.46 7.10 3.36
C LEU A 298 12.55 6.24 2.09
N PRO A 299 12.37 4.91 2.17
CA PRO A 299 12.22 4.07 1.00
C PRO A 299 10.80 4.23 0.46
N MET A 300 10.57 5.36 -0.22
CA MET A 300 9.37 5.60 -1.02
C MET A 300 9.74 5.43 -2.49
N ILE A 301 9.07 4.51 -3.15
CA ILE A 301 9.09 4.44 -4.60
C ILE A 301 7.95 5.30 -5.11
N PHE A 302 8.32 6.38 -5.78
CA PHE A 302 7.40 7.06 -6.66
C PHE A 302 7.17 6.20 -7.89
N PRO A 303 5.99 6.29 -8.53
CA PRO A 303 5.71 5.54 -9.75
C PRO A 303 6.47 6.16 -10.94
N THR A 304 7.80 6.22 -10.85
CA THR A 304 8.69 6.66 -11.92
C THR A 304 9.48 5.48 -12.47
N TRP A 305 9.98 5.68 -13.69
CA TRP A 305 10.87 4.74 -14.37
C TRP A 305 12.22 4.59 -13.68
N ARG A 306 12.66 5.62 -12.94
CA ARG A 306 13.99 5.66 -12.33
C ARG A 306 13.94 5.10 -10.91
N ARG A 307 13.86 3.77 -10.81
CA ARG A 307 14.28 3.07 -9.59
C ARG A 307 15.81 3.07 -9.62
N GLU A 308 16.46 3.78 -8.69
CA GLU A 308 17.86 3.51 -8.43
C GLU A 308 17.95 2.09 -7.85
N SER A 309 18.06 1.10 -8.74
CA SER A 309 18.37 -0.28 -8.41
C SER A 309 19.77 -0.28 -7.81
N ARG A 310 19.85 -0.11 -6.50
CA ARG A 310 20.98 -0.63 -5.74
C ARG A 310 20.65 -2.09 -5.47
N ASP A 311 21.61 -2.98 -5.64
CA ASP A 311 21.42 -4.44 -5.56
C ASP A 311 20.91 -4.96 -4.19
N ASP A 312 20.72 -4.06 -3.21
CA ASP A 312 20.26 -4.32 -1.84
C ASP A 312 18.81 -3.88 -1.58
N ASP A 313 17.97 -3.78 -2.62
CA ASP A 313 16.65 -3.13 -2.51
C ASP A 313 15.51 -4.08 -2.07
N ILE A 314 14.61 -3.60 -1.20
CA ILE A 314 13.45 -4.34 -0.68
C ILE A 314 12.38 -4.59 -1.76
N PHE A 315 12.33 -3.73 -2.77
CA PHE A 315 11.23 -3.68 -3.72
C PHE A 315 11.24 -4.80 -4.77
N PRO A 316 12.39 -5.24 -5.33
CA PRO A 316 12.45 -6.46 -6.12
C PRO A 316 11.93 -7.69 -5.36
N HIS A 317 12.35 -7.88 -4.10
CA HIS A 317 11.88 -8.99 -3.29
C HIS A 317 10.36 -8.94 -3.06
N MET A 318 9.83 -7.77 -2.71
CA MET A 318 8.40 -7.57 -2.53
C MET A 318 7.60 -7.77 -3.83
N ALA A 319 8.18 -7.38 -4.97
CA ALA A 319 7.58 -7.58 -6.27
C ALA A 319 7.52 -9.08 -6.63
N ASP A 320 8.58 -9.83 -6.36
CA ASP A 320 8.60 -11.28 -6.55
C ASP A 320 7.56 -11.97 -5.68
N MET A 321 7.42 -11.54 -4.41
CA MET A 321 6.34 -12.00 -3.54
C MET A 321 4.96 -11.68 -4.12
N ALA A 322 4.75 -10.44 -4.59
CA ALA A 322 3.48 -10.04 -5.18
C ALA A 322 3.14 -10.87 -6.43
N ILE A 323 4.10 -11.09 -7.34
CA ILE A 323 3.95 -11.95 -8.52
C ILE A 323 3.58 -13.37 -8.10
N ARG A 324 4.29 -13.92 -7.11
CA ARG A 324 4.02 -15.26 -6.57
C ARG A 324 2.60 -15.38 -6.05
N HIS A 325 2.14 -14.44 -5.22
CA HIS A 325 0.79 -14.48 -4.67
C HIS A 325 -0.29 -14.27 -5.72
N LEU A 326 -0.06 -13.42 -6.73
CA LEU A 326 -0.97 -13.26 -7.87
C LEU A 326 -1.15 -14.57 -8.65
N ARG A 327 -0.07 -15.33 -8.87
CA ARG A 327 -0.12 -16.65 -9.55
C ARG A 327 -0.91 -17.68 -8.74
N LEU A 328 -0.75 -17.66 -7.42
CA LEU A 328 -1.43 -18.59 -6.51
C LEU A 328 -2.91 -18.24 -6.26
N ALA A 329 -3.33 -17.02 -6.58
CA ALA A 329 -4.67 -16.52 -6.26
C ALA A 329 -5.76 -17.25 -7.06
N GLU A 330 -6.82 -17.66 -6.36
CA GLU A 330 -8.08 -18.07 -7.02
C GLU A 330 -8.93 -16.85 -7.38
N LYS A 331 -8.94 -15.85 -6.49
CA LYS A 331 -9.67 -14.60 -6.64
C LYS A 331 -8.75 -13.40 -6.49
N ILE A 332 -8.96 -12.37 -7.29
CA ILE A 332 -8.35 -11.06 -7.13
C ILE A 332 -9.45 -10.03 -6.90
N VAL A 333 -9.27 -9.18 -5.88
CA VAL A 333 -10.18 -8.09 -5.56
C VAL A 333 -9.39 -6.78 -5.65
N VAL A 334 -9.73 -5.94 -6.62
CA VAL A 334 -9.13 -4.62 -6.80
C VAL A 334 -10.04 -3.58 -6.15
N ILE A 335 -9.52 -2.75 -5.25
CA ILE A 335 -10.31 -1.72 -4.55
C ILE A 335 -9.64 -0.34 -4.70
N GLY A 336 -10.33 0.59 -5.36
CA GLY A 336 -9.92 1.98 -5.48
C GLY A 336 -8.63 2.21 -6.29
N TYR A 337 -8.27 1.27 -7.17
CA TYR A 337 -7.16 1.43 -8.09
C TYR A 337 -7.68 1.86 -9.47
N SER A 338 -7.36 3.08 -9.86
CA SER A 338 -7.84 3.73 -11.09
C SER A 338 -7.15 3.24 -12.37
N MET A 339 -6.22 2.27 -12.25
CA MET A 339 -5.43 1.70 -13.35
C MET A 339 -4.82 2.78 -14.26
N PRO A 340 -4.09 3.76 -13.71
CA PRO A 340 -3.55 4.85 -14.51
C PRO A 340 -2.55 4.31 -15.53
N GLU A 341 -2.52 4.90 -16.72
CA GLU A 341 -1.62 4.45 -17.78
C GLU A 341 -0.15 4.60 -17.40
N THR A 342 0.14 5.58 -16.55
CA THR A 342 1.47 5.98 -16.08
C THR A 342 2.09 4.99 -15.09
N ASP A 343 1.29 4.15 -14.41
CA ASP A 343 1.78 3.12 -13.47
C ASP A 343 2.19 1.85 -14.21
N LEU A 344 3.18 1.99 -15.10
CA LEU A 344 3.63 0.91 -15.98
C LEU A 344 4.29 -0.23 -15.20
N TYR A 345 4.93 0.09 -14.07
CA TYR A 345 5.56 -0.91 -13.24
C TYR A 345 4.55 -1.90 -12.67
N PHE A 346 3.48 -1.40 -12.01
CA PHE A 346 2.49 -2.30 -11.44
C PHE A 346 1.71 -3.04 -12.53
N ARG A 347 1.43 -2.39 -13.66
CA ARG A 347 0.82 -3.06 -14.83
C ARG A 347 1.68 -4.20 -15.35
N TYR A 348 3.00 -4.02 -15.43
CA TYR A 348 3.92 -5.09 -15.80
C TYR A 348 3.93 -6.22 -14.76
N LEU A 349 3.97 -5.89 -13.47
CA LEU A 349 3.89 -6.86 -12.38
C LEU A 349 2.61 -7.68 -12.46
N MET A 350 1.46 -7.04 -12.69
CA MET A 350 0.17 -7.68 -12.91
C MET A 350 0.22 -8.62 -14.12
N ALA A 351 0.73 -8.15 -15.27
CA ALA A 351 0.86 -8.98 -16.46
C ALA A 351 1.72 -10.23 -16.19
N ARG A 352 2.83 -10.10 -15.44
CA ARG A 352 3.72 -11.21 -15.06
C ARG A 352 3.09 -12.19 -14.05
N GLY A 353 2.31 -11.67 -13.11
CA GLY A 353 1.57 -12.47 -12.13
C GLY A 353 0.38 -13.21 -12.75
N LEU A 354 -0.18 -12.67 -13.84
CA LEU A 354 -1.36 -13.18 -14.52
C LEU A 354 -1.06 -13.90 -15.85
N GLU A 355 0.22 -14.11 -16.17
CA GLU A 355 0.69 -14.86 -17.34
C GLU A 355 0.38 -16.36 -17.17
N MET A 356 -0.90 -16.73 -17.24
CA MET A 356 -1.41 -18.08 -17.01
C MET A 356 -2.50 -18.45 -18.02
N ALA A 357 -2.70 -19.76 -18.23
CA ALA A 357 -3.68 -20.26 -19.20
C ALA A 357 -5.12 -19.85 -18.88
N GLU A 358 -5.45 -19.72 -17.59
CA GLU A 358 -6.76 -19.29 -17.12
C GLU A 358 -6.59 -18.15 -16.12
N LEU A 359 -7.28 -17.03 -16.30
CA LEU A 359 -7.25 -15.89 -15.37
C LEU A 359 -8.03 -16.19 -14.09
N PRO A 360 -7.67 -15.62 -12.93
CA PRO A 360 -8.46 -15.75 -11.71
C PRO A 360 -9.80 -15.03 -11.86
N VAL A 361 -10.72 -15.26 -10.93
CA VAL A 361 -11.91 -14.41 -10.84
C VAL A 361 -11.45 -13.06 -10.35
N VAL A 362 -11.79 -11.99 -11.07
CA VAL A 362 -11.40 -10.62 -10.73
C VAL A 362 -12.65 -9.82 -10.42
N GLU A 363 -12.66 -9.18 -9.26
CA GLU A 363 -13.64 -8.15 -8.89
C GLU A 363 -12.95 -6.80 -8.79
N VAL A 364 -13.56 -5.78 -9.38
CA VAL A 364 -13.05 -4.41 -9.35
C VAL A 364 -14.07 -3.51 -8.69
N TRP A 365 -13.67 -2.87 -7.61
CA TRP A 365 -14.48 -2.00 -6.78
C TRP A 365 -13.88 -0.59 -6.80
N ASP A 366 -14.41 0.29 -7.65
CA ASP A 366 -13.98 1.68 -7.73
C ASP A 366 -15.17 2.61 -7.53
N ILE A 367 -14.93 3.90 -7.30
CA ILE A 367 -15.99 4.92 -7.16
C ILE A 367 -16.34 5.55 -8.51
N GLN A 368 -15.49 5.35 -9.51
CA GLN A 368 -15.78 5.74 -10.89
C GLN A 368 -16.87 4.85 -11.46
N LYS A 369 -17.53 5.33 -12.51
CA LYS A 369 -18.49 4.50 -13.24
C LYS A 369 -17.78 3.49 -14.15
N GLU A 370 -18.45 2.38 -14.46
CA GLU A 370 -17.89 1.29 -15.27
C GLU A 370 -17.40 1.79 -16.63
N GLU A 371 -18.14 2.71 -17.26
CA GLU A 371 -17.80 3.24 -18.58
C GLU A 371 -16.43 3.95 -18.58
N ALA A 372 -16.05 4.58 -17.47
CA ALA A 372 -14.75 5.24 -17.32
C ALA A 372 -13.59 4.26 -17.12
N MET A 373 -13.88 3.02 -16.72
CA MET A 373 -12.89 1.98 -16.42
C MET A 373 -12.80 0.91 -17.50
N GLN A 374 -13.80 0.79 -18.38
CA GLN A 374 -13.93 -0.29 -19.36
C GLN A 374 -12.68 -0.47 -20.23
N ASP A 375 -12.14 0.60 -20.81
CA ASP A 375 -10.95 0.53 -21.68
C ASP A 375 -9.69 0.16 -20.90
N LYS A 376 -9.55 0.66 -19.67
CA LYS A 376 -8.41 0.34 -18.79
C LYS A 376 -8.44 -1.12 -18.37
N LEU A 377 -9.62 -1.64 -18.02
CA LEU A 377 -9.84 -3.05 -17.71
C LEU A 377 -9.53 -3.94 -18.92
N ALA A 378 -10.01 -3.54 -20.10
CA ALA A 378 -9.77 -4.28 -21.33
C ALA A 378 -8.29 -4.33 -21.70
N THR A 379 -7.56 -3.25 -21.40
CA THR A 379 -6.11 -3.16 -21.63
C THR A 379 -5.34 -4.01 -20.62
N LEU A 380 -5.74 -4.05 -19.35
CA LEU A 380 -5.02 -4.77 -18.30
C LEU A 380 -5.32 -6.28 -18.30
N PHE A 381 -6.59 -6.68 -18.42
CA PHE A 381 -7.02 -8.07 -18.33
C PHE A 381 -7.31 -8.73 -19.68
N GLY A 382 -7.35 -7.93 -20.76
CA GLY A 382 -7.73 -8.40 -22.08
C GLY A 382 -9.24 -8.51 -22.29
N ARG A 383 -9.71 -8.16 -23.49
CA ARG A 383 -11.13 -8.21 -23.86
C ARG A 383 -11.76 -9.60 -23.69
N THR A 384 -11.00 -10.66 -23.93
CA THR A 384 -11.48 -12.04 -23.78
C THR A 384 -11.87 -12.37 -22.35
N ALA A 385 -11.13 -11.87 -21.36
CA ALA A 385 -11.41 -12.10 -19.94
C ALA A 385 -12.73 -11.43 -19.51
N ILE A 386 -12.93 -10.20 -19.98
CA ILE A 386 -14.16 -9.42 -19.77
C ILE A 386 -15.34 -10.13 -20.41
N ASN A 387 -15.23 -10.53 -21.68
CA ASN A 387 -16.30 -11.20 -22.42
C ASN A 387 -16.70 -12.55 -21.77
N ARG A 388 -15.75 -13.25 -21.15
CA ARG A 388 -16.00 -14.48 -20.38
C ARG A 388 -16.51 -14.22 -18.96
N LYS A 389 -16.80 -12.98 -18.59
CA LYS A 389 -17.23 -12.56 -17.24
C LYS A 389 -16.28 -13.01 -16.13
N ARG A 390 -14.98 -13.10 -16.43
CA ARG A 390 -13.95 -13.35 -15.42
C ARG A 390 -13.58 -12.09 -14.64
N VAL A 391 -13.90 -10.93 -15.20
CA VAL A 391 -13.76 -9.62 -14.55
C VAL A 391 -15.15 -9.04 -14.32
N THR A 392 -15.48 -8.71 -13.08
CA THR A 392 -16.74 -8.06 -12.69
C THR A 392 -16.43 -6.70 -12.08
N TYR A 393 -17.21 -5.68 -12.45
CA TYR A 393 -17.02 -4.31 -12.00
C TYR A 393 -18.17 -3.85 -11.07
N PHE A 394 -17.82 -3.04 -10.07
CA PHE A 394 -18.72 -2.42 -9.12
C PHE A 394 -18.30 -0.97 -8.83
N ASP A 395 -19.25 -0.04 -8.92
CA ASP A 395 -19.05 1.42 -8.85
C ASP A 395 -19.22 2.02 -7.44
N LYS A 396 -19.00 1.21 -6.40
CA LYS A 396 -19.24 1.57 -4.99
C LYS A 396 -18.00 1.55 -4.10
N GLY A 397 -16.82 1.37 -4.69
CA GLY A 397 -15.53 1.35 -3.98
C GLY A 397 -15.50 0.42 -2.76
N LEU A 398 -14.73 0.80 -1.75
CA LEU A 398 -14.57 0.02 -0.51
C LEU A 398 -15.89 -0.20 0.24
N LEU A 399 -16.72 0.86 0.37
CA LEU A 399 -17.99 0.76 1.10
C LEU A 399 -18.93 -0.26 0.45
N GLY A 400 -18.99 -0.26 -0.89
CA GLY A 400 -19.74 -1.24 -1.66
C GLY A 400 -19.21 -2.65 -1.47
N PHE A 401 -17.88 -2.80 -1.49
CA PHE A 401 -17.24 -4.10 -1.28
C PHE A 401 -17.65 -4.68 0.07
N VAL A 402 -17.46 -3.93 1.16
CA VAL A 402 -17.77 -4.38 2.51
C VAL A 402 -19.25 -4.71 2.66
N LYS A 403 -20.15 -3.84 2.19
CA LYS A 403 -21.61 -4.07 2.27
C LYS A 403 -22.09 -5.28 1.47
N SER A 404 -21.36 -5.66 0.42
CA SER A 404 -21.70 -6.81 -0.43
C SER A 404 -21.11 -8.12 0.12
N HIS A 405 -20.27 -8.04 1.15
CA HIS A 405 -19.61 -9.17 1.78
C HIS A 405 -19.81 -9.14 3.31
N PRO A 406 -21.06 -9.19 3.81
CA PRO A 406 -21.29 -9.34 5.23
C PRO A 406 -20.69 -10.65 5.72
N LEU A 407 -20.26 -10.67 6.98
CA LEU A 407 -19.89 -11.92 7.64
C LEU A 407 -21.18 -12.73 7.87
N SER A 408 -21.09 -14.04 7.70
CA SER A 408 -22.18 -14.93 8.04
C SER A 408 -22.38 -15.00 9.55
N VAL A 409 -23.59 -15.35 9.99
CA VAL A 409 -23.92 -15.51 11.43
C VAL A 409 -23.02 -16.54 12.10
N GLU A 410 -22.62 -17.58 11.37
CA GLU A 410 -21.69 -18.62 11.81
C GLU A 410 -20.25 -18.12 11.96
N GLU A 411 -19.87 -17.05 11.26
CA GLU A 411 -18.54 -16.43 11.39
C GLU A 411 -18.50 -15.43 12.55
N ILE A 412 -19.64 -14.90 13.00
CA ILE A 412 -19.72 -13.88 14.07
C ILE A 412 -19.66 -14.51 15.47
N HIS A 413 -20.06 -15.78 15.58
CA HIS A 413 -20.17 -16.54 16.84
C HIS A 413 -19.10 -17.62 16.95
#